data_AF-A0A2N7PPU4-F1
#
_entry.id   AF-A0A2N7PPU4-F1
#
_cell.length_a   1.000
_cell.length_b   1.000
_cell.length_c   1.000
_cell.angle_alpha   90.00
_cell.angle_beta   90.00
_cell.angle_gamma   90.00
#
_symmetry.space_group_name_H-M   'P 1'
#
loop_
_entity.id
_entity.type
_entity.pdbx_description
1 polymer ?
#
loop_
_entity_poly.entity_id
_entity_poly.type
_entity_poly.pdbx_seq_one_letter_code
_entity_poly.pdbx_strand_id
1 'polypeptide(L)' 'MLMKCQKCNYIFSEEIKICPKCGADMGMVLEKLGYFPPSASRAFLTIDDFKEKYPFERVETEREAKERKEEIEFTYEDK' A
#
# COMPACT_ATOMS: atom_id res chain seq x y z
N MET A 1 2.73 17.04 8.49
CA MET A 1 3.21 16.29 7.31
C MET A 1 4.43 17.04 6.76
N LEU A 2 5.45 16.33 6.28
CA LEU A 2 6.70 16.92 5.81
C LEU A 2 6.73 16.93 4.29
N MET A 3 7.11 18.05 3.68
CA MET A 3 7.25 18.20 2.23
C MET A 3 8.71 18.34 1.84
N LYS A 4 9.04 17.86 0.64
CA LYS A 4 10.38 17.98 0.05
C LYS A 4 10.35 19.01 -1.08
N CYS A 5 11.25 19.99 -1.03
CA CYS A 5 11.42 20.96 -2.12
C CYS A 5 11.94 20.25 -3.38
N GLN A 6 11.24 20.40 -4.51
CA GLN A 6 11.65 19.82 -5.79
C GLN A 6 12.89 20.51 -6.40
N LYS A 7 13.22 21.74 -5.97
CA LYS A 7 14.39 22.48 -6.49
C LYS A 7 15.68 22.22 -5.71
N CYS A 8 15.61 22.19 -4.37
CA CYS A 8 16.82 22.10 -3.53
C CYS A 8 16.85 20.88 -2.60
N ASN A 9 15.84 20.00 -2.69
CA ASN A 9 15.68 18.78 -1.89
C ASN A 9 15.60 18.99 -0.38
N TYR A 10 15.45 20.23 0.09
CA TYR A 10 15.24 20.53 1.50
C TYR A 10 13.88 20.04 1.98
N ILE A 11 13.83 19.46 3.18
CA ILE A 11 12.62 18.93 3.80
C ILE A 11 12.14 19.93 4.85
N PHE A 12 10.87 20.32 4.80
CA PHE A 12 10.29 21.32 5.68
C PHE A 12 8.79 21.09 5.90
N SER A 13 8.18 21.85 6.81
CA SER A 13 6.74 21.73 7.12
C SER A 13 5.89 22.12 5.90
N GLU A 14 4.85 21.34 5.64
CA GLU A 14 3.88 21.56 4.56
C GLU A 14 3.09 22.88 4.71
N GLU A 15 3.00 23.40 5.93
CA GLU A 15 2.34 24.68 6.23
C GLU A 15 3.03 25.89 5.57
N ILE A 16 4.30 25.72 5.21
CA ILE A 16 5.12 26.79 4.62
C ILE A 16 5.01 26.68 3.10
N LYS A 17 4.38 27.66 2.45
CA LYS A 17 4.24 27.67 0.98
C LYS A 17 5.55 27.95 0.24
N ILE A 18 6.55 28.53 0.90
CA ILE A 18 7.82 28.95 0.31
C ILE A 18 8.95 28.13 0.93
N CYS A 19 9.83 27.56 0.10
CA CYS A 19 10.97 26.82 0.61
C CYS A 19 11.93 27.76 1.37
N PRO A 20 12.22 27.51 2.67
CA PRO A 20 13.08 28.40 3.47
C PRO A 20 14.55 28.39 3.02
N LYS A 21 14.97 27.38 2.24
CA LYS A 21 16.36 27.27 1.77
C LYS A 21 16.61 27.99 0.44
N CYS A 22 15.67 27.93 -0.51
CA CYS A 22 15.88 28.45 -1.87
C CYS A 22 14.84 29.47 -2.33
N GLY A 23 13.84 29.80 -1.50
CA GLY A 23 12.80 30.77 -1.84
C GLY A 23 11.83 30.31 -2.92
N ALA A 24 11.87 29.03 -3.32
CA ALA A 24 10.95 28.50 -4.31
C ALA A 24 9.53 28.43 -3.77
N ASP A 25 8.57 28.99 -4.51
CA ASP A 25 7.15 28.82 -4.22
C ASP A 25 6.71 27.39 -4.52
N MET A 26 6.17 26.74 -3.50
CA MET A 26 5.66 25.39 -3.52
C MET A 26 4.13 25.36 -3.35
N GLY A 27 3.45 26.51 -3.31
CA GLY A 27 2.00 26.62 -3.19
C GLY A 27 1.25 25.85 -4.28
N MET A 28 1.69 25.96 -5.54
CA MET A 28 1.09 25.19 -6.65
C MET A 28 1.29 23.67 -6.52
N VAL A 29 2.35 23.24 -5.84
CA VAL A 29 2.61 21.81 -5.60
C VAL A 29 1.64 21.29 -4.53
N LEU A 30 1.41 22.09 -3.48
CA LEU A 30 0.44 21.78 -2.42
C LEU A 30 -0.99 21.71 -2.97
N GLU A 31 -1.38 22.66 -3.82
CA GLU A 31 -2.70 22.65 -4.47
C GLU A 31 -2.89 21.42 -5.37
N LYS A 32 -1.85 20.98 -6.09
CA LYS A 32 -1.89 19.74 -6.88
C LYS A 32 -1.98 18.48 -6.02
N LEU A 33 -1.30 18.43 -4.88
CA LEU A 33 -1.38 17.29 -3.96
C LEU A 33 -2.74 17.21 -3.26
N GLY A 34 -3.36 18.36 -2.98
CA GLY A 34 -4.73 18.44 -2.45
C GLY A 34 -5.82 18.14 -3.48
N TYR A 35 -5.47 18.01 -4.76
CA TYR A 35 -6.43 17.65 -5.80
C TYR A 35 -6.66 16.13 -5.78
N PHE A 36 -7.74 15.72 -5.10
CA PHE A 36 -8.18 14.33 -5.17
C PHE A 36 -8.65 14.03 -6.60
N PRO A 37 -8.17 12.94 -7.24
CA PRO A 37 -8.60 12.60 -8.59
C PRO A 37 -10.13 12.39 -8.64
N PRO A 38 -10.77 12.63 -9.79
CA PRO A 38 -12.20 12.37 -9.92
C PRO A 38 -12.51 10.93 -9.54
N SER A 39 -13.68 10.72 -8.94
CA SER A 39 -14.13 9.37 -8.58
C SER A 39 -14.19 8.48 -9.82
N ALA A 40 -13.76 7.23 -9.67
CA ALA A 40 -13.85 6.26 -10.75
C ALA A 40 -15.32 5.99 -11.09
N SER A 41 -15.66 6.00 -12.37
CA SER A 41 -17.01 5.69 -12.86
C SER A 41 -17.34 4.20 -12.84
N ARG A 42 -16.32 3.35 -12.69
CA ARG A 42 -16.43 1.89 -12.66
C ARG A 42 -15.64 1.32 -11.49
N ALA A 43 -16.04 0.14 -11.04
CA ALA A 43 -15.33 -0.59 -9.99
C ALA A 43 -13.88 -0.87 -10.40
N PHE A 44 -12.98 -0.87 -9.42
CA PHE A 44 -11.57 -1.17 -9.61
C PHE A 44 -11.33 -2.65 -9.95
N LEU A 45 -12.11 -3.55 -9.34
CA LEU A 45 -12.09 -4.99 -9.59
C LEU A 45 -13.42 -5.44 -10.20
N THR A 46 -13.33 -6.40 -11.09
CA THR A 46 -14.43 -7.11 -11.72
C THR A 46 -14.42 -8.58 -11.29
N ILE A 47 -15.51 -9.31 -11.52
CA ILE A 47 -15.60 -10.75 -11.21
C ILE A 47 -14.50 -11.54 -11.95
N ASP A 48 -14.06 -11.07 -13.11
CA ASP A 48 -13.00 -11.69 -13.88
C ASP A 48 -11.62 -11.61 -13.20
N ASP A 49 -11.37 -10.60 -12.36
CA ASP A 49 -10.11 -10.46 -11.62
C ASP A 49 -9.96 -11.51 -10.51
N PHE A 50 -11.07 -12.11 -10.07
CA PHE A 50 -11.09 -13.19 -9.08
C PHE A 50 -11.03 -14.59 -9.71
N LYS A 51 -11.07 -14.69 -11.04
CA LYS A 51 -10.87 -15.97 -11.72
C LYS A 51 -9.39 -16.28 -11.70
N GLU A 52 -8.97 -17.16 -10.78
CA GLU A 52 -7.63 -17.74 -10.79
C GLU A 52 -7.37 -18.33 -12.18
N LYS A 53 -6.42 -17.75 -12.91
CA LYS A 53 -5.85 -18.38 -14.10
C LYS A 53 -4.99 -19.54 -13.60
N TYR A 54 -5.60 -20.69 -13.36
CA TYR A 54 -4.84 -21.92 -13.22
C TYR A 54 -4.30 -22.31 -14.60
N PRO A 55 -2.98 -22.27 -14.86
CA PRO A 55 -2.40 -23.25 -15.75
C PRO A 55 -2.59 -24.59 -15.05
N PHE A 56 -3.56 -25.36 -15.52
CA PHE A 56 -3.71 -26.76 -15.14
C PHE A 56 -2.52 -27.54 -15.72
N GLU A 57 -1.41 -27.56 -14.99
CA GLU A 57 -0.49 -28.70 -14.99
C GLU A 57 -0.45 -29.19 -13.55
N ARG A 58 -1.32 -30.15 -13.25
CA ARG A 58 -1.25 -30.95 -12.02
C ARG A 58 0.09 -31.70 -12.06
N VAL A 59 1.12 -31.15 -11.42
CA VAL A 59 2.22 -31.98 -10.95
C VAL A 59 1.74 -32.60 -9.64
N GLU A 60 1.29 -33.85 -9.72
CA GLU A 60 1.00 -34.67 -8.54
C GLU A 60 2.31 -34.85 -7.75
N THR A 61 2.57 -33.97 -6.78
CA THR A 61 3.54 -34.29 -5.75
C THR A 61 2.84 -35.13 -4.70
N GLU A 62 3.05 -36.44 -4.78
CA GLU A 62 2.73 -37.45 -3.78
C GLU A 62 3.52 -37.27 -2.46
N ARG A 63 3.70 -36.03 -1.96
CA ARG A 63 4.25 -35.77 -0.64
C ARG A 63 3.10 -35.54 0.35
N GLU A 64 2.48 -36.66 0.71
CA GLU A 64 2.28 -37.03 2.11
C GLU A 64 1.75 -35.89 3.01
N ALA A 65 0.45 -35.69 3.19
CA ALA A 65 -0.42 -36.48 4.08
C ALA A 65 0.13 -36.82 5.49
N LYS A 66 1.30 -36.27 5.89
CA LYS A 66 1.98 -36.55 7.16
C LYS A 66 2.09 -35.35 8.12
N GLU A 67 1.68 -34.15 7.72
CA GLU A 67 1.46 -33.02 8.64
C GLU A 67 -0.02 -32.95 9.03
N ARG A 68 -0.55 -34.09 9.48
CA ARG A 68 -1.82 -34.11 10.21
C ARG A 68 -1.58 -33.41 11.54
N LYS A 69 -2.11 -32.21 11.67
CA LYS A 69 -2.69 -31.68 12.92
C LYS A 69 -1.73 -31.68 14.12
N GLU A 70 -0.77 -30.76 14.14
CA GLU A 70 -0.33 -30.24 15.44
C GLU A 70 -1.38 -29.18 15.86
N GLU A 71 -2.45 -29.66 16.49
CA GLU A 71 -3.37 -28.79 17.23
C GLU A 71 -2.59 -28.25 18.43
N ILE A 72 -2.39 -26.93 18.47
CA ILE A 72 -1.72 -26.27 19.60
C ILE A 72 -2.77 -26.15 20.72
N GLU A 73 -2.64 -26.98 21.76
CA GLU A 73 -3.40 -26.80 23.01
C GLU A 73 -2.82 -25.61 23.79
N PHE A 74 -3.62 -24.55 23.95
CA PHE A 74 -3.29 -23.45 24.84
C PHE A 74 -3.87 -23.74 26.23
N THR A 75 -3.00 -24.08 27.20
CA THR A 75 -3.37 -24.12 28.62
C THR A 75 -3.24 -22.72 29.21
N TYR A 76 -4.33 -22.20 29.79
CA TYR A 76 -4.31 -20.98 30.58
C TYR A 76 -4.13 -21.34 32.06
N GLU A 77 -3.07 -20.85 32.69
CA GLU A 77 -2.92 -20.88 34.14
C GLU A 77 -3.57 -19.60 34.70
N ASP A 78 -4.77 -19.73 35.28
CA ASP A 78 -5.38 -18.67 36.07
C ASP A 78 -4.62 -18.53 37.40
N LYS A 79 -3.98 -17.38 37.62
CA LYS A 79 -3.41 -16.98 38.91
C LYS A 79 -4.25 -15.88 39.55
#